data_AF-A0A932HMY5-F1
#
_entry.id   AF-A0A932HMY5-F1
#
_cell.length_a   1.000
_cell.length_b   1.000
_cell.length_c   1.000
_cell.angle_alpha   90.00
_cell.angle_beta   90.00
_cell.angle_gamma   90.00
#
_symmetry.space_group_name_H-M   'P 1'
#
loop_
_entity.id
_entity.type
_entity.pdbx_description
1 polymer ?
#
loop_
_entity_poly.entity_id
_entity_poly.type
_entity_poly.pdbx_seq_one_letter_code
_entity_poly.pdbx_strand_id
1 'polypeptide(L)'
;MRDLTRLKERFLRDDPAVRMGNLASDLHRLSIWVRTGRADEAIVDLMREVAWMMEWMGDQATADLADLQREICRWRRIWPMESVRSLLALRTQQMADRLLAASGLLDSPVRG
;
A
#
# COMPACT_ATOMS: atom_id res chain seq x y z
N MET A 1 8.95 10.39 13.79
CA MET A 1 9.08 9.06 13.16
C MET A 1 7.97 8.18 13.72
N ARG A 2 6.95 7.80 12.92
CA ARG A 2 5.96 6.80 13.37
C ARG A 2 6.71 5.55 13.80
N ASP A 3 6.26 4.96 14.91
CA ASP A 3 6.88 3.78 15.49
C ASP A 3 6.75 2.57 14.54
N LEU A 4 7.81 2.33 13.76
CA LEU A 4 7.87 1.26 12.77
C LEU A 4 7.72 -0.12 13.44
N THR A 5 8.21 -0.25 14.67
CA THR A 5 8.07 -1.48 15.47
C THR A 5 6.60 -1.73 15.77
N ARG A 6 5.89 -0.73 16.29
CA ARG A 6 4.45 -0.84 16.55
C ARG A 6 3.64 -1.10 15.27
N LEU A 7 4.03 -0.49 14.15
CA LEU A 7 3.39 -0.74 12.86
C LEU A 7 3.59 -2.20 12.42
N LYS A 8 4.82 -2.71 12.51
CA LYS A 8 5.17 -4.09 12.16
C LYS A 8 4.43 -5.09 13.04
N GLU A 9 4.43 -4.88 14.36
CA GLU A 9 3.74 -5.74 15.32
C GLU A 9 2.23 -5.81 15.04
N ARG A 10 1.60 -4.67 14.77
CA ARG A 10 0.19 -4.63 14.40
C ARG A 10 -0.05 -5.38 13.10
N PHE A 11 0.75 -5.10 12.07
CA PHE A 11 0.60 -5.71 10.75
C PHE A 11 0.76 -7.24 10.81
N LEU A 12 1.79 -7.75 11.49
CA LEU A 12 2.07 -9.18 11.58
C LEU A 12 1.11 -9.95 12.49
N ARG A 13 0.31 -9.27 13.32
CA ARG A 13 -0.72 -9.89 14.16
C ARG A 13 -1.95 -10.31 13.35
N ASP A 14 -2.20 -9.64 12.23
CA ASP A 14 -3.39 -9.86 11.42
C ASP A 14 -3.24 -11.12 10.55
N ASP A 15 -4.37 -11.82 10.33
CA ASP A 15 -4.44 -12.94 9.38
C ASP A 15 -3.99 -12.52 7.97
N PRO A 16 -3.43 -13.43 7.15
CA PRO A 16 -2.96 -13.11 5.80
C PRO A 16 -3.98 -12.35 4.93
N ALA A 17 -5.25 -12.76 4.96
CA ALA A 17 -6.34 -12.10 4.24
C ALA A 17 -6.54 -10.65 4.71
N VAL A 18 -6.52 -10.43 6.03
CA VAL A 18 -6.67 -9.11 6.65
C VAL A 18 -5.47 -8.22 6.32
N ARG A 19 -4.24 -8.77 6.34
CA ARG A 19 -3.03 -8.04 5.92
C ARG A 19 -3.12 -7.56 4.46
N MET A 20 -3.58 -8.42 3.55
CA MET A 20 -3.81 -8.04 2.14
C MET A 20 -4.86 -6.94 2.01
N GLY A 21 -5.99 -7.06 2.71
CA GLY A 21 -7.05 -6.05 2.70
C GLY A 21 -6.60 -4.70 3.26
N ASN A 22 -5.84 -4.72 4.37
CA ASN A 22 -5.28 -3.51 4.97
C ASN A 22 -4.28 -2.83 4.02
N LEU A 23 -3.39 -3.60 3.40
CA LEU A 23 -2.45 -3.07 2.40
C LEU A 23 -3.18 -2.52 1.17
N ALA A 24 -4.24 -3.19 0.70
CA ALA A 24 -5.08 -2.70 -0.39
C ALA A 24 -5.72 -1.35 -0.04
N SER A 25 -6.27 -1.21 1.16
CA SER A 25 -6.85 0.04 1.67
C SER A 25 -5.81 1.17 1.71
N ASP A 26 -4.61 0.89 2.20
CA ASP A 26 -3.53 1.88 2.26
C ASP A 26 -3.02 2.30 0.88
N LEU A 27 -2.94 1.39 -0.08
CA LEU A 27 -2.60 1.70 -1.48
C LEU A 27 -3.68 2.50 -2.18
N HIS A 28 -4.96 2.19 -1.92
CA HIS A 28 -6.08 2.98 -2.43
C HIS A 28 -6.05 4.40 -1.86
N ARG A 29 -5.80 4.54 -0.55
CA ARG A 29 -5.63 5.84 0.11
C ARG A 29 -4.46 6.62 -0.49
N LEU A 30 -3.33 5.97 -0.75
CA LEU A 30 -2.18 6.59 -1.42
C LEU A 30 -2.58 7.09 -2.81
N SER A 31 -3.29 6.28 -3.60
CA SER A 31 -3.81 6.69 -4.91
C SER A 31 -4.66 7.95 -4.83
N ILE A 32 -5.62 8.01 -3.90
CA ILE A 32 -6.45 9.19 -3.67
C ILE A 32 -5.60 10.40 -3.29
N TRP A 33 -4.72 10.28 -2.30
CA TRP A 33 -3.90 11.40 -1.81
C TRP A 33 -2.99 11.97 -2.89
N VAL A 34 -2.43 11.09 -3.72
CA VAL A 34 -1.64 11.46 -4.90
C VAL A 34 -2.51 12.24 -5.89
N ARG A 35 -3.73 11.78 -6.22
CA ARG A 35 -4.64 12.47 -7.16
C ARG A 35 -5.15 13.82 -6.65
N THR A 36 -5.47 13.92 -5.35
CA THR A 36 -6.09 15.11 -4.77
C THR A 36 -5.08 16.14 -4.26
N GLY A 37 -3.78 15.90 -4.43
CA GLY A 37 -2.75 16.85 -3.99
C GLY A 37 -2.66 17.01 -2.48
N ARG A 38 -2.78 15.92 -1.69
CA ARG A 38 -2.53 16.02 -0.23
C ARG A 38 -1.07 16.41 0.04
N ALA A 39 -0.81 16.97 1.22
CA ALA A 39 0.53 17.39 1.66
C ALA A 39 1.60 16.33 1.37
N ASP A 40 2.69 16.75 0.72
CA ASP A 40 3.73 15.85 0.21
C ASP A 40 4.39 15.01 1.30
N GLU A 41 4.62 15.57 2.47
CA GLU A 41 5.17 14.84 3.63
C GLU A 41 4.28 13.65 4.01
N ALA A 42 2.96 13.84 4.06
CA ALA A 42 2.02 12.78 4.39
C ALA A 42 2.00 11.68 3.33
N ILE A 43 2.20 12.04 2.06
CA ILE A 43 2.28 11.08 0.96
C ILE A 43 3.59 10.29 1.03
N VAL A 44 4.72 10.97 1.26
CA VAL A 44 6.04 10.35 1.43
C VAL A 44 6.04 9.38 2.63
N ASP A 45 5.40 9.76 3.73
CA ASP A 45 5.23 8.89 4.90
C ASP A 45 4.37 7.66 4.55
N LEU A 46 3.25 7.84 3.87
CA LEU A 46 2.41 6.70 3.45
C LEU A 46 3.15 5.78 2.47
N MET A 47 3.90 6.33 1.51
CA MET A 47 4.78 5.55 0.62
C MET A 47 5.79 4.72 1.40
N ARG A 48 6.36 5.27 2.47
CA ARG A 48 7.29 4.54 3.34
C ARG A 48 6.57 3.39 4.07
N GLU A 49 5.39 3.64 4.62
CA GLU A 49 4.62 2.62 5.34
C GLU A 49 4.21 1.46 4.45
N VAL A 50 3.62 1.74 3.28
CA VAL A 50 3.18 0.66 2.37
C VAL A 50 4.36 -0.14 1.84
N ALA A 51 5.52 0.47 1.60
CA ALA A 51 6.72 -0.25 1.18
C ALA A 51 7.23 -1.23 2.25
N TRP A 52 7.08 -0.88 3.54
CA TRP A 52 7.38 -1.80 4.64
C TRP A 52 6.33 -2.89 4.79
N MET A 53 5.05 -2.57 4.65
CA MET A 53 3.99 -3.58 4.69
C MET A 53 4.16 -4.61 3.57
N MET A 54 4.53 -4.18 2.36
CA MET A 54 4.88 -5.07 1.24
C MET A 54 6.04 -6.00 1.59
N GLU A 55 7.10 -5.49 2.21
CA GLU A 55 8.23 -6.29 2.68
C GLU A 55 7.78 -7.38 3.66
N TRP A 56 6.85 -7.04 4.56
CA TRP A 56 6.38 -7.93 5.62
C TRP A 56 5.31 -8.92 5.17
N MET A 57 4.93 -8.92 3.89
CA MET A 57 4.01 -9.93 3.34
C MET A 57 4.62 -11.34 3.36
N GLY A 58 5.95 -11.47 3.39
CA GLY A 58 6.64 -12.75 3.45
C GLY A 58 6.23 -13.66 2.29
N ASP A 59 5.82 -14.90 2.58
CA ASP A 59 5.42 -15.90 1.57
C ASP A 59 4.20 -15.48 0.74
N GLN A 60 3.45 -14.46 1.16
CA GLN A 60 2.32 -13.90 0.42
C GLN A 60 2.75 -12.82 -0.60
N ALA A 61 4.04 -12.45 -0.65
CA ALA A 61 4.54 -11.46 -1.58
C ALA A 61 4.59 -12.03 -3.01
N THR A 62 3.86 -11.38 -3.92
CA THR A 62 3.92 -11.69 -5.35
C THR A 62 5.04 -10.89 -6.03
N ALA A 63 5.45 -11.32 -7.23
CA ALA A 63 6.43 -10.56 -8.04
C ALA A 63 5.93 -9.13 -8.33
N ASP A 64 4.66 -8.98 -8.70
CA ASP A 64 4.03 -7.68 -8.95
C ASP A 64 4.08 -6.78 -7.70
N LEU A 65 3.93 -7.35 -6.50
CA LEU A 65 4.00 -6.60 -5.26
C LEU A 65 5.42 -6.10 -4.97
N ALA A 66 6.42 -6.95 -5.20
CA ALA A 66 7.82 -6.58 -5.09
C ALA A 66 8.22 -5.49 -6.11
N ASP A 67 7.68 -5.56 -7.33
CA ASP A 67 7.89 -4.53 -8.35
C ASP A 67 7.28 -3.20 -7.95
N LEU A 68 6.04 -3.20 -7.45
CA LEU A 68 5.43 -1.98 -6.94
C LEU A 68 6.19 -1.42 -5.73
N GLN A 69 6.70 -2.26 -4.82
CA GLN A 69 7.52 -1.82 -3.70
C GLN A 69 8.76 -1.06 -4.17
N ARG A 70 9.43 -1.57 -5.22
CA ARG A 70 10.60 -0.91 -5.85
C ARG A 70 10.20 0.39 -6.51
N GLU A 71 9.08 0.43 -7.24
CA GLU A 71 8.52 1.64 -7.82
C GLU A 71 8.26 2.70 -6.74
N ILE A 72 7.55 2.35 -5.66
CA ILE A 72 7.25 3.25 -4.54
C ILE A 72 8.54 3.76 -3.87
N CYS A 73 9.53 2.90 -3.67
CA CYS A 73 10.83 3.32 -3.14
C CYS A 73 11.56 4.31 -4.06
N ARG A 74 11.44 4.18 -5.38
CA ARG A 74 12.00 5.13 -6.35
C ARG A 74 11.22 6.44 -6.33
N TRP A 75 9.89 6.38 -6.35
CA TRP A 75 9.02 7.55 -6.22
C TRP A 75 9.34 8.38 -4.99
N ARG A 76 9.50 7.73 -3.83
CA ARG A 76 9.82 8.41 -2.57
C ARG A 76 11.13 9.21 -2.61
N ARG A 77 12.09 8.83 -3.47
CA ARG A 77 13.38 9.54 -3.62
C ARG A 77 13.28 10.80 -4.48
N ILE A 78 12.32 10.85 -5.39
CA ILE A 78 12.18 11.92 -6.39
C ILE A 78 10.90 12.74 -6.18
N TRP A 79 10.15 12.46 -5.10
CA TRP A 79 8.87 13.11 -4.82
C TRP A 79 9.05 14.57 -4.36
N PRO A 80 8.19 15.50 -4.80
CA PRO A 80 7.12 15.34 -5.80
C PRO A 80 7.64 15.44 -7.25
N MET A 81 7.04 14.67 -8.15
CA MET A 81 7.29 14.78 -9.60
C MET A 81 5.95 14.93 -10.33
N GLU A 82 5.50 16.17 -10.45
CA GLU A 82 4.11 16.50 -10.83
C GLU A 82 3.72 15.98 -12.22
N SER A 83 4.62 16.05 -13.20
CA SER A 83 4.35 15.66 -14.58
C SER A 83 3.91 14.21 -14.76
N VAL A 84 4.23 13.33 -13.80
CA VAL A 84 3.92 11.90 -13.86
C VAL A 84 3.26 11.38 -12.59
N ARG A 85 2.86 12.26 -11.67
CA ARG A 85 2.19 11.92 -10.40
C ARG A 85 0.96 11.03 -10.59
N SER A 86 0.23 11.22 -11.69
CA SER A 86 -0.91 10.39 -12.09
C SER A 86 -0.57 8.92 -12.34
N LEU A 87 0.65 8.61 -12.80
CA LEU A 87 1.10 7.24 -13.02
C LEU A 87 1.21 6.49 -11.70
N LEU A 88 1.77 7.11 -10.67
CA LEU A 88 1.84 6.50 -9.34
C LEU A 88 0.43 6.20 -8.81
N ALA A 89 -0.50 7.16 -8.94
CA ALA A 89 -1.89 6.95 -8.50
C ALA A 89 -2.55 5.77 -9.22
N LEU A 90 -2.34 5.64 -10.54
CA LEU A 90 -2.88 4.52 -11.30
C LEU A 90 -2.30 3.19 -10.83
N ARG A 91 -0.97 3.11 -10.68
CA ARG A 91 -0.27 1.88 -10.26
C ARG A 91 -0.69 1.43 -8.86
N THR A 92 -0.80 2.35 -7.91
CA THR A 92 -1.25 2.02 -6.54
C THR A 92 -2.72 1.63 -6.51
N GLN A 93 -3.59 2.25 -7.33
CA GLN A 93 -4.99 1.82 -7.47
C GLN A 93 -5.09 0.40 -8.01
N GLN A 94 -4.39 0.09 -9.11
CA GLN A 94 -4.45 -1.24 -9.73
C GLN A 94 -4.00 -2.34 -8.77
N MET A 95 -2.94 -2.09 -7.98
CA MET A 95 -2.50 -3.05 -6.98
C MET A 95 -3.47 -3.16 -5.80
N ALA A 96 -4.08 -2.04 -5.37
CA ALA A 96 -5.11 -2.07 -4.34
C ALA A 96 -6.27 -2.99 -4.76
N ASP A 97 -6.78 -2.84 -5.98
CA ASP A 97 -7.87 -3.66 -6.50
C ASP A 97 -7.49 -5.15 -6.56
N ARG A 98 -6.26 -5.46 -7.00
CA ARG A 98 -5.75 -6.83 -7.05
C ARG A 98 -5.58 -7.47 -5.67
N LEU A 99 -5.00 -6.75 -4.71
CA LEU A 99 -4.82 -7.24 -3.34
C LEU A 99 -6.16 -7.41 -2.63
N LEU A 100 -7.11 -6.51 -2.85
CA LEU A 100 -8.46 -6.64 -2.29
C LEU A 100 -9.16 -7.88 -2.84
N ALA A 101 -9.10 -8.13 -4.16
CA ALA A 101 -9.62 -9.34 -4.75
C ALA A 101 -8.92 -10.60 -4.21
N ALA A 102 -7.58 -10.61 -4.16
CA ALA A 102 -6.79 -11.72 -3.63
C ALA A 102 -7.01 -11.98 -2.14
N SER A 103 -7.47 -10.98 -1.37
CA SER A 103 -7.75 -11.14 0.06
C SER A 103 -8.94 -12.05 0.34
N GLY A 104 -9.86 -12.23 -0.62
CA GLY A 104 -11.12 -12.96 -0.42
C GLY A 104 -12.09 -12.27 0.55
N LEU A 105 -11.79 -11.05 1.04
CA LEU A 105 -12.64 -10.35 2.00
C LEU A 105 -13.95 -9.84 1.40
N LEU A 106 -14.02 -9.69 0.08
CA LEU A 106 -15.25 -9.29 -0.63
C LEU A 106 -16.29 -10.43 -0.71
N ASP A 107 -15.84 -11.68 -0.61
CA ASP A 107 -16.69 -12.87 -0.75
C ASP A 107 -17.14 -13.43 0.61
N SER A 108 -16.66 -12.86 1.70
CA SER A 108 -16.99 -13.33 3.04
C SER A 108 -18.41 -12.87 3.41
N PRO A 109 -19.37 -13.78 3.64
CA PRO A 109 -20.71 -13.40 4.03
C PRO A 109 -20.62 -12.68 5.38
N VAL A 110 -21.18 -11.47 5.44
CA VAL A 110 -21.39 -10.74 6.70
C VAL A 110 -22.12 -11.69 7.64
N ARG A 111 -21.39 -12.26 8.61
CA ARG A 111 -22.01 -12.97 9.73
C ARG A 111 -22.56 -11.89 10.65
N GLY A 112 -23.82 -11.53 10.40
CA GLY A 112 -24.66 -10.78 11.33
C GLY A 112 -25.06 -11.63 12.53
#